data_AF-A0A7V0X0V4-F1
#
_entry.id   AF-A0A7V0X0V4-F1
#
_cell.length_a   1.000
_cell.length_b   1.000
_cell.length_c   1.000
_cell.angle_alpha   90.00
_cell.angle_beta   90.00
_cell.angle_gamma   90.00
#
_symmetry.space_group_name_H-M   'P 1'
#
loop_
_entity.id
_entity.type
_entity.pdbx_description
1 polymer ?
#
loop_
_entity_poly.entity_id
_entity_poly.type
_entity_poly.pdbx_seq_one_letter_code
_entity_poly.pdbx_strand_id
1 'polypeptide(L)'
;MSSITESRPWARPVTGLVLNGPRKSLVYTLLGLVLLLAGSVFAIDWAVYLYGIPATLYPGIGKPCITLLCLLMVFFIGRYHLDPRDLKLLLLAFLCMFPTDILMSAVALLPDTPVDSPVFMAGGVLSIVAHVFLAIRHGRGFPYFRKEWKASHPDETLLNRLWLPLIIYGSAVLLIGVLWKDIVRVGHHVIGPVYTAFFCTSTWFAWETVRYRLYPKPNAWMAALAMTFWYLTEIIGEIYNIGIGTPSQIAFRVVWVFYGTNVVLLALSGFRWNEKE
;
A
#
# COMPACT_ATOMS: atom_id res chain seq x y z
N MET A 1 -9.54 -4.41 -36.48
CA MET A 1 -9.38 -4.20 -35.02
C MET A 1 -8.00 -3.61 -34.79
N SER A 2 -7.92 -2.28 -34.80
CA SER A 2 -6.66 -1.54 -34.65
C SER A 2 -6.18 -1.59 -33.20
N SER A 3 -4.91 -1.92 -33.02
CA SER A 3 -4.22 -1.89 -31.73
C SER A 3 -4.26 -0.47 -31.14
N ILE A 4 -4.90 -0.33 -29.98
CA ILE A 4 -5.07 0.93 -29.23
C ILE A 4 -3.73 1.47 -28.66
N THR A 5 -2.61 0.76 -28.87
CA THR A 5 -1.27 1.16 -28.44
C THR A 5 -0.68 2.35 -29.21
N GLU A 6 -1.36 2.89 -30.23
CA GLU A 6 -0.82 3.98 -31.08
C GLU A 6 -1.24 5.42 -30.74
N SER A 7 -2.11 5.74 -29.77
CA SER A 7 -2.61 7.15 -29.71
C SER A 7 -2.77 7.79 -28.33
N ARG A 8 -1.95 7.41 -27.35
CA ARG A 8 -1.79 8.22 -26.12
C ARG A 8 -0.34 8.67 -25.96
N PRO A 9 0.07 9.79 -26.61
CA PRO A 9 1.45 10.28 -26.54
C PRO A 9 1.91 10.60 -25.12
N TRP A 10 0.96 10.78 -24.19
CA TRP A 10 1.21 11.05 -22.78
C TRP A 10 1.34 9.78 -21.92
N ALA A 11 0.93 8.59 -22.40
CA ALA A 11 0.97 7.35 -21.64
C ALA A 11 2.29 6.60 -21.86
N ARG A 12 2.85 6.02 -20.79
CA ARG A 12 4.04 5.16 -20.88
C ARG A 12 3.60 3.76 -21.35
N PRO A 13 4.23 3.19 -22.42
CA PRO A 13 3.84 1.91 -22.96
C PRO A 13 4.14 0.75 -22.00
N VAL A 14 3.35 -0.31 -22.10
CA VAL A 14 3.58 -1.61 -21.45
C VAL A 14 4.47 -2.46 -22.34
N THR A 15 5.56 -3.02 -21.80
CA THR A 15 6.62 -3.67 -22.59
C THR A 15 6.95 -5.11 -22.18
N GLY A 16 6.54 -5.57 -21.00
CA GLY A 16 6.83 -6.93 -20.55
C GLY A 16 5.90 -7.99 -21.15
N LEU A 17 6.24 -9.27 -20.96
CA LEU A 17 5.43 -10.41 -21.41
C LEU A 17 4.22 -10.64 -20.50
N VAL A 18 3.16 -11.23 -21.04
CA VAL A 18 2.01 -11.66 -20.22
C VAL A 18 2.41 -12.86 -19.35
N LEU A 19 2.04 -12.81 -18.07
CA LEU A 19 2.31 -13.86 -17.09
C LEU A 19 1.67 -15.19 -17.53
N ASN A 20 2.50 -16.22 -17.72
CA ASN A 20 2.06 -17.52 -18.21
C ASN A 20 2.90 -18.68 -17.65
N GLY A 21 2.44 -19.91 -17.94
CA GLY A 21 3.17 -21.15 -17.70
C GLY A 21 3.60 -21.37 -16.24
N PRO A 22 4.77 -21.98 -16.00
CA PRO A 22 5.27 -22.29 -14.66
C PRO A 22 5.41 -21.07 -13.75
N ARG A 23 5.66 -19.88 -14.33
CA ARG A 23 5.78 -18.65 -13.54
C ARG A 23 4.44 -18.24 -12.93
N LYS A 24 3.35 -18.38 -13.68
CA LYS A 24 2.00 -18.12 -13.18
C LYS A 24 1.64 -19.07 -12.04
N SER A 25 1.97 -20.35 -12.18
CA SER A 25 1.78 -21.35 -11.11
C SER A 25 2.58 -20.98 -9.85
N LEU A 26 3.84 -20.58 -9.99
CA LEU A 26 4.67 -20.12 -8.86
C LEU A 26 4.03 -18.94 -8.12
N VAL A 27 3.54 -17.94 -8.85
CA VAL A 27 2.85 -16.77 -8.25
C VAL A 27 1.61 -17.20 -7.47
N TYR A 28 0.80 -18.12 -8.01
CA TYR A 28 -0.36 -18.65 -7.28
C TYR A 28 0.01 -19.50 -6.07
N THR A 29 1.09 -20.28 -6.15
CA THR A 29 1.61 -21.01 -4.98
C THR A 29 2.04 -20.04 -3.88
N LEU A 30 2.80 -19.00 -4.21
CA LEU A 30 3.21 -17.97 -3.25
C LEU A 30 2.01 -17.24 -2.66
N LEU A 31 1.01 -16.89 -3.48
CA LEU A 31 -0.24 -16.31 -3.00
C LEU A 31 -0.97 -17.25 -2.03
N GLY A 32 -1.05 -18.55 -2.34
CA GLY A 32 -1.63 -19.56 -1.45
C GLY A 32 -0.91 -19.64 -0.10
N LEU A 33 0.43 -19.60 -0.11
CA LEU A 33 1.24 -19.57 1.11
C LEU A 33 1.00 -18.28 1.92
N VAL A 34 0.89 -17.13 1.26
CA VAL A 34 0.56 -15.86 1.92
C VAL A 34 -0.81 -15.94 2.58
N LEU A 35 -1.83 -16.43 1.88
CA LEU A 35 -3.19 -16.52 2.42
C LEU A 35 -3.26 -17.50 3.60
N LEU A 36 -2.57 -18.65 3.51
CA LEU A 36 -2.49 -19.62 4.59
C LEU A 36 -1.83 -19.00 5.83
N LEU A 37 -0.69 -18.34 5.65
CA LEU A 37 0.06 -17.69 6.73
C LEU A 37 -0.72 -16.52 7.34
N ALA A 38 -1.37 -15.69 6.51
CA ALA A 38 -2.20 -14.59 6.99
C ALA A 38 -3.38 -15.12 7.81
N GLY A 39 -4.08 -16.14 7.31
CA GLY A 39 -5.18 -16.77 8.04
C GLY A 39 -4.76 -17.33 9.39
N SER A 40 -3.62 -18.03 9.47
CA SER A 40 -3.13 -18.59 10.73
C SER A 40 -2.65 -17.50 11.69
N VAL A 41 -1.91 -16.49 11.22
CA VAL A 41 -1.44 -15.36 12.04
C VAL A 41 -2.62 -14.60 12.64
N PHE A 42 -3.63 -14.27 11.83
CA PHE A 42 -4.80 -13.54 12.30
C PHE A 42 -5.65 -14.37 13.26
N ALA A 43 -5.81 -15.67 13.01
CA ALA A 43 -6.49 -16.56 13.93
C ALA A 43 -5.84 -16.57 15.31
N ILE A 44 -4.50 -16.58 15.38
CA ILE A 44 -3.78 -16.52 16.66
C ILE A 44 -3.92 -15.14 17.31
N ASP A 45 -3.78 -14.03 16.58
CA ASP A 45 -3.96 -12.66 17.11
C ASP A 45 -5.35 -12.47 17.77
N TRP A 46 -6.39 -13.03 17.15
CA TRP A 46 -7.75 -13.01 17.69
C TRP A 46 -7.95 -14.01 18.83
N ALA A 47 -7.33 -15.18 18.78
CA ALA A 47 -7.41 -16.15 19.88
C ALA A 47 -6.75 -15.63 21.17
N VAL A 48 -5.58 -14.98 21.06
CA VAL A 48 -4.91 -14.27 22.17
C VAL A 48 -5.85 -13.27 22.82
N TYR A 49 -6.61 -12.54 22.02
CA TYR A 49 -7.54 -11.52 22.52
C TYR A 49 -8.79 -12.09 23.17
N LEU A 50 -9.48 -13.00 22.47
CA LEU A 50 -10.79 -13.49 22.87
C LEU A 50 -10.71 -14.50 24.00
N TYR A 51 -9.64 -15.31 24.03
CA TYR A 51 -9.48 -16.40 25.00
C TYR A 51 -8.39 -16.13 26.04
N GLY A 52 -7.70 -14.98 25.97
CA GLY A 52 -6.66 -14.61 26.93
C GLY A 52 -5.46 -15.57 26.94
N ILE A 53 -5.21 -16.28 25.84
CA ILE A 53 -4.02 -17.13 25.74
C ILE A 53 -2.75 -16.25 25.77
N PRO A 54 -1.64 -16.72 26.38
CA PRO A 54 -0.41 -15.94 26.42
C PRO A 54 0.04 -15.48 25.03
N ALA A 55 0.53 -14.25 24.94
CA ALA A 55 1.08 -13.72 23.69
C ALA A 55 2.19 -14.64 23.17
N THR A 56 2.18 -14.88 21.85
CA THR A 56 3.16 -15.73 21.20
C THR A 56 4.04 -14.90 20.27
N LEU A 57 5.27 -15.36 20.02
CA LEU A 57 6.14 -14.75 19.01
C LEU A 57 5.62 -14.95 17.58
N TYR A 58 4.65 -15.86 17.39
CA TYR A 58 4.21 -16.32 16.08
C TYR A 58 3.63 -15.18 15.21
N PRO A 59 2.67 -14.34 15.67
CA PRO A 59 2.20 -13.21 14.87
C PRO A 59 3.30 -12.19 14.57
N GLY A 60 4.20 -11.92 15.53
CA GLY A 60 5.30 -10.98 15.35
C GLY A 60 6.32 -11.42 14.27
N ILE A 61 6.50 -12.73 14.08
CA ILE A 61 7.36 -13.26 13.00
C ILE A 61 6.57 -13.46 11.70
N GLY A 62 5.33 -13.95 11.80
CA GLY A 62 4.49 -14.27 10.66
C GLY A 62 4.13 -13.05 9.80
N LYS A 63 3.92 -11.88 10.42
CA LYS A 63 3.62 -10.62 9.73
C LYS A 63 4.75 -10.19 8.77
N PRO A 64 6.03 -10.07 9.19
CA PRO A 64 7.14 -9.85 8.26
C PRO A 64 7.29 -10.95 7.20
N CYS A 65 7.00 -12.21 7.53
CA CYS A 65 7.06 -13.31 6.57
C CYS A 65 6.04 -13.17 5.43
N ILE A 66 4.85 -12.60 5.68
CA ILE A 66 3.87 -12.26 4.63
C ILE A 66 4.49 -11.28 3.62
N THR A 67 5.15 -10.23 4.11
CA THR A 67 5.80 -9.24 3.25
C THR A 67 7.02 -9.81 2.54
N LEU A 68 7.78 -10.71 3.18
CA LEU A 68 8.86 -11.44 2.51
C LEU A 68 8.34 -12.26 1.33
N LEU A 69 7.27 -13.03 1.51
CA LEU A 69 6.66 -13.79 0.42
C LEU A 69 6.18 -12.87 -0.71
N CYS A 70 5.64 -11.70 -0.38
CA CYS A 70 5.25 -10.70 -1.37
C CYS A 70 6.45 -10.06 -2.09
N LEU A 71 7.54 -9.79 -1.38
CA LEU A 71 8.81 -9.35 -1.97
C LEU A 71 9.37 -10.43 -2.92
N LEU A 72 9.29 -11.71 -2.57
CA LEU A 72 9.65 -12.81 -3.46
C LEU A 72 8.78 -12.83 -4.73
N MET A 73 7.46 -12.60 -4.60
CA MET A 73 6.59 -12.43 -5.76
C MET A 73 7.08 -11.28 -6.66
N VAL A 74 7.45 -10.14 -6.09
CA VAL A 74 7.99 -8.98 -6.83
C VAL A 74 9.30 -9.32 -7.54
N PHE A 75 10.24 -10.02 -6.88
CA PHE A 75 11.45 -10.53 -7.53
C PHE A 75 11.14 -11.45 -8.70
N PHE A 76 10.08 -12.25 -8.58
CA PHE A 76 9.68 -13.16 -9.65
C PHE A 76 8.95 -12.49 -10.81
N ILE A 77 8.66 -11.18 -10.78
CA ILE A 77 8.10 -10.45 -11.93
C ILE A 77 9.02 -10.60 -13.15
N GLY A 78 10.30 -10.25 -13.04
CA GLY A 78 11.28 -10.36 -14.12
C GLY A 78 10.75 -9.82 -15.46
N ARG A 79 10.71 -10.65 -16.51
CA ARG A 79 10.21 -10.29 -17.85
C ARG A 79 8.69 -10.05 -17.93
N TYR A 80 7.93 -10.34 -16.88
CA TYR A 80 6.47 -10.19 -16.84
C TYR A 80 6.02 -8.85 -16.24
N HIS A 81 6.89 -7.84 -16.26
CA HIS A 81 6.61 -6.51 -15.72
C HIS A 81 5.65 -5.70 -16.61
N LEU A 82 5.07 -4.63 -16.07
CA LEU A 82 4.43 -3.60 -16.90
C LEU A 82 5.46 -2.85 -17.75
N ASP A 83 6.45 -2.24 -17.10
CA ASP A 83 7.63 -1.66 -17.74
C ASP A 83 8.83 -1.69 -16.78
N PRO A 84 10.08 -1.50 -17.27
CA PRO A 84 11.26 -1.62 -16.43
C PRO A 84 11.35 -0.60 -15.29
N ARG A 85 10.78 0.60 -15.46
CA ARG A 85 10.77 1.61 -14.39
C ARG A 85 9.74 1.22 -13.32
N ASP A 86 8.58 0.74 -13.72
CA ASP A 86 7.56 0.23 -12.81
C ASP A 86 8.12 -0.87 -11.89
N LEU A 87 8.81 -1.86 -12.48
CA LEU A 87 9.45 -2.95 -11.73
C LEU A 87 10.48 -2.43 -10.72
N LYS A 88 11.36 -1.51 -11.14
CA LYS A 88 12.39 -0.95 -10.24
C LYS A 88 11.77 -0.21 -9.06
N LEU A 89 10.76 0.63 -9.31
CA LEU A 89 10.10 1.39 -8.24
C LEU A 89 9.33 0.47 -7.29
N LEU A 90 8.66 -0.55 -7.81
CA LEU A 90 7.97 -1.54 -7.00
C LEU A 90 8.96 -2.34 -6.13
N LEU A 91 10.08 -2.79 -6.72
CA LEU A 91 11.13 -3.49 -5.97
C LEU A 91 11.73 -2.61 -4.87
N LEU A 92 12.06 -1.36 -5.18
CA LEU A 92 12.59 -0.41 -4.19
C LEU A 92 11.59 -0.15 -3.06
N ALA A 93 10.30 -0.03 -3.37
CA ALA A 93 9.26 0.08 -2.35
C ALA A 93 9.26 -1.15 -1.42
N PHE A 94 9.24 -2.37 -1.97
CA PHE A 94 9.27 -3.59 -1.16
C PHE A 94 10.56 -3.77 -0.35
N LEU A 95 11.70 -3.32 -0.85
CA LEU A 95 12.96 -3.31 -0.12
C LEU A 95 12.96 -2.32 1.06
N CYS A 96 12.07 -1.32 1.06
CA CYS A 96 11.81 -0.45 2.21
C CYS A 96 10.72 -1.03 3.13
N MET A 97 9.67 -1.61 2.56
CA MET A 97 8.53 -2.18 3.32
C MET A 97 8.95 -3.39 4.16
N PHE A 98 9.75 -4.30 3.62
CA PHE A 98 10.17 -5.49 4.35
C PHE A 98 10.93 -5.17 5.67
N PRO A 99 11.97 -4.33 5.68
CA PRO A 99 12.60 -3.92 6.94
C PRO A 99 11.67 -3.09 7.82
N THR A 100 10.78 -2.28 7.25
CA THR A 100 9.74 -1.58 8.03
C THR A 100 8.92 -2.57 8.86
N ASP A 101 8.45 -3.67 8.24
CA ASP A 101 7.63 -4.67 8.94
C ASP A 101 8.40 -5.42 10.01
N ILE A 102 9.68 -5.70 9.78
CA ILE A 102 10.55 -6.30 10.82
C ILE A 102 10.65 -5.35 12.02
N LEU A 103 10.95 -4.06 11.78
CA LEU A 103 11.11 -3.07 12.84
C LEU A 103 9.80 -2.84 13.61
N MET A 104 8.68 -2.68 12.90
CA MET A 104 7.37 -2.47 13.50
C MET A 104 6.89 -3.71 14.27
N SER A 105 7.20 -4.91 13.78
CA SER A 105 6.87 -6.15 14.51
C SER A 105 7.77 -6.35 15.72
N ALA A 106 9.04 -5.92 15.68
CA ALA A 106 9.92 -5.94 16.84
C ALA A 106 9.41 -5.03 17.97
N VAL A 107 8.91 -3.84 17.64
CA VAL A 107 8.28 -2.95 18.63
C VAL A 107 7.08 -3.62 19.29
N ALA A 108 6.24 -4.32 18.52
CA ALA A 108 5.09 -5.05 19.08
C ALA A 108 5.48 -6.22 20.01
N LEU A 109 6.71 -6.73 19.91
CA LEU A 109 7.25 -7.80 20.76
C LEU A 109 8.03 -7.29 21.97
N LEU A 110 8.34 -5.99 22.02
CA LEU A 110 9.11 -5.35 23.08
C LEU A 110 8.22 -4.37 23.87
N PRO A 111 7.56 -4.84 24.95
CA PRO A 111 6.48 -4.10 25.64
C PRO A 111 6.87 -2.73 26.18
N ASP A 112 8.17 -2.47 26.41
CA ASP A 112 8.68 -1.20 26.95
C ASP A 112 9.25 -0.27 25.88
N THR A 113 9.08 -0.57 24.59
CA THR A 113 9.60 0.28 23.50
C THR A 113 8.58 1.35 23.14
N PRO A 114 8.84 2.64 23.44
CA PRO A 114 7.89 3.70 23.12
C PRO A 114 7.82 3.98 21.61
N VAL A 115 6.74 4.62 21.18
CA VAL A 115 6.50 5.00 19.77
C VAL A 115 7.50 6.04 19.25
N ASP A 116 8.18 6.79 20.12
CA ASP A 116 9.27 7.70 19.75
C ASP A 116 10.65 7.00 19.74
N SER A 117 10.69 5.69 19.96
CA SER A 117 11.93 4.93 19.93
C SER A 117 12.62 5.03 18.55
N PRO A 118 13.97 4.99 18.51
CA PRO A 118 14.70 4.99 17.25
C PRO A 118 14.29 3.87 16.29
N VAL A 119 13.87 2.71 16.82
CA VAL A 119 13.40 1.55 16.03
C VAL A 119 12.09 1.88 15.31
N PHE A 120 11.11 2.40 16.04
CA PHE A 120 9.82 2.80 15.47
C PHE A 120 10.01 3.93 14.44
N MET A 121 10.80 4.94 14.79
CA MET A 121 11.11 6.08 13.91
C MET A 121 11.82 5.64 12.63
N ALA A 122 12.78 4.72 12.70
CA ALA A 122 13.46 4.17 11.54
C ALA A 122 12.48 3.41 10.62
N GLY A 123 11.60 2.59 11.19
CA GLY A 123 10.56 1.89 10.42
C GLY A 123 9.62 2.88 9.74
N GLY A 124 9.20 3.93 10.44
CA GLY A 124 8.36 4.97 9.87
C GLY A 124 9.04 5.71 8.71
N VAL A 125 10.31 6.11 8.85
CA VAL A 125 11.06 6.77 7.77
C VAL A 125 11.16 5.88 6.54
N LEU A 126 11.44 4.58 6.73
CA LEU A 126 11.45 3.61 5.63
C LEU A 126 10.08 3.47 4.96
N SER A 127 8.99 3.51 5.74
CA SER A 127 7.62 3.55 5.22
C SER A 127 7.40 4.79 4.33
N ILE A 128 7.78 5.99 4.78
CA ILE A 128 7.70 7.22 3.96
C ILE A 128 8.47 7.05 2.65
N VAL A 129 9.70 6.53 2.71
CA VAL A 129 10.53 6.31 1.52
C VAL A 129 9.85 5.33 0.56
N ALA A 130 9.23 4.26 1.07
CA ALA A 130 8.43 3.34 0.25
C ALA A 130 7.30 4.09 -0.46
N HIS A 131 6.56 4.95 0.27
CA HIS A 131 5.48 5.75 -0.29
C HIS A 131 5.94 6.74 -1.35
N VAL A 132 7.14 7.32 -1.22
CA VAL A 132 7.72 8.15 -2.29
C VAL A 132 7.91 7.32 -3.56
N PHE A 133 8.48 6.11 -3.46
CA PHE A 133 8.62 5.24 -4.64
C PHE A 133 7.26 4.86 -5.25
N LEU A 134 6.26 4.55 -4.43
CA LEU A 134 4.91 4.20 -4.88
C LEU A 134 4.17 5.38 -5.52
N ALA A 135 4.27 6.58 -4.94
CA ALA A 135 3.72 7.79 -5.52
C ALA A 135 4.35 8.07 -6.91
N ILE A 136 5.68 7.94 -7.03
CA ILE A 136 6.38 8.10 -8.31
C ILE A 136 5.98 7.02 -9.32
N ARG A 137 5.77 5.79 -8.84
CA ARG A 137 5.33 4.63 -9.63
C ARG A 137 3.94 4.87 -10.22
N HIS A 138 2.97 5.19 -9.37
CA HIS A 138 1.58 5.40 -9.73
C HIS A 138 1.37 6.66 -10.56
N GLY A 139 2.09 7.74 -10.25
CA GLY A 139 2.04 8.96 -11.03
C GLY A 139 2.49 8.77 -12.49
N ARG A 140 3.27 7.73 -12.83
CA ARG A 140 3.84 7.45 -14.17
C ARG A 140 4.47 8.68 -14.88
N GLY A 141 4.95 9.66 -14.10
CA GLY A 141 5.48 10.92 -14.63
C GLY A 141 4.41 11.97 -14.93
N PHE A 142 3.30 11.90 -14.18
CA PHE A 142 2.25 12.89 -14.05
C PHE A 142 1.68 13.39 -15.38
N PRO A 143 1.13 12.49 -16.22
CA PRO A 143 0.65 12.86 -17.55
C PRO A 143 -0.39 13.98 -17.49
N TYR A 144 -1.25 14.00 -16.47
CA TYR A 144 -2.29 15.00 -16.26
C TYR A 144 -1.79 16.42 -15.98
N PHE A 145 -0.50 16.61 -15.68
CA PHE A 145 0.11 17.93 -15.62
C PHE A 145 0.72 18.40 -16.96
N ARG A 146 0.83 17.51 -17.94
CA ARG A 146 1.45 17.80 -19.25
C ARG A 146 0.50 18.52 -20.19
N LYS A 147 1.08 19.27 -21.15
CA LYS A 147 0.31 20.04 -22.14
C LYS A 147 -0.45 19.12 -23.09
N GLU A 148 0.16 18.02 -23.53
CA GLU A 148 -0.43 17.06 -24.47
C GLU A 148 -1.66 16.39 -23.86
N TRP A 149 -1.62 16.12 -22.56
CA TRP A 149 -2.76 15.54 -21.85
C TRP A 149 -3.93 16.52 -21.77
N LYS A 150 -3.66 17.78 -21.40
CA LYS A 150 -4.68 18.85 -21.35
C LYS A 150 -5.32 19.07 -22.73
N ALA A 151 -4.53 19.00 -23.80
CA ALA A 151 -5.04 19.08 -25.17
C ALA A 151 -5.98 17.90 -25.51
N SER A 152 -5.73 16.71 -24.97
CA SER A 152 -6.60 15.55 -25.14
C SER A 152 -7.83 15.50 -24.20
N HIS A 153 -7.93 16.41 -23.23
CA HIS A 153 -9.05 16.49 -22.27
C HIS A 153 -9.50 17.96 -22.09
N PRO A 154 -9.98 18.63 -23.17
CA PRO A 154 -10.31 20.06 -23.14
C PRO A 154 -11.52 20.39 -22.23
N ASP A 155 -12.47 19.46 -22.09
CA ASP A 155 -13.71 19.66 -21.32
C ASP A 155 -13.55 19.40 -19.82
N GLU A 156 -12.33 19.10 -19.36
CA GLU A 156 -12.11 18.73 -17.98
C GLU A 156 -12.09 19.96 -17.05
N THR A 157 -13.14 20.10 -16.26
CA THR A 157 -13.29 21.17 -15.26
C THR A 157 -12.30 21.04 -14.11
N LEU A 158 -12.08 22.14 -13.37
CA LEU A 158 -11.27 22.12 -12.15
C LEU A 158 -11.83 21.13 -11.10
N LEU A 159 -13.15 21.08 -10.94
CA LEU A 159 -13.80 20.14 -10.03
C LEU A 159 -13.54 18.70 -10.46
N ASN A 160 -13.62 18.41 -11.77
CA ASN A 160 -13.25 17.10 -12.28
C ASN A 160 -11.81 16.75 -11.89
N ARG A 161 -10.85 17.69 -11.98
CA ARG A 161 -9.46 17.40 -11.57
C ARG A 161 -9.28 17.18 -10.07
N LEU A 162 -10.05 17.89 -9.24
CA LEU A 162 -9.78 17.96 -7.80
C LEU A 162 -10.72 17.13 -6.92
N TRP A 163 -11.85 16.61 -7.41
CA TRP A 163 -12.80 15.90 -6.54
C TRP A 163 -12.17 14.70 -5.81
N LEU A 164 -11.32 13.93 -6.49
CA LEU A 164 -10.68 12.74 -5.92
C LEU A 164 -9.69 13.09 -4.80
N PRO A 165 -8.69 13.98 -5.00
CA PRO A 165 -7.84 14.42 -3.89
C PRO A 165 -8.65 15.14 -2.81
N LEU A 166 -9.69 15.91 -3.14
CA LEU A 166 -10.54 16.56 -2.13
C LEU A 166 -11.25 15.54 -1.25
N ILE A 167 -11.75 14.42 -1.80
CA ILE A 167 -12.34 13.35 -1.00
C ILE A 167 -11.29 12.70 -0.10
N ILE A 168 -10.13 12.33 -0.64
CA ILE A 168 -9.08 11.61 0.11
C ILE A 168 -8.49 12.47 1.23
N TYR A 169 -8.07 13.70 0.92
CA TYR A 169 -7.53 14.62 1.93
C TYR A 169 -8.62 15.14 2.85
N GLY A 170 -9.82 15.40 2.32
CA GLY A 170 -10.95 15.86 3.12
C GLY A 170 -11.37 14.84 4.17
N SER A 171 -11.46 13.55 3.81
CA SER A 171 -11.73 12.49 4.79
C SER A 171 -10.62 12.36 5.82
N ALA A 172 -9.35 12.50 5.41
CA ALA A 172 -8.21 12.46 6.32
C ALA A 172 -8.22 13.61 7.34
N VAL A 173 -8.46 14.84 6.86
CA VAL A 173 -8.56 16.04 7.72
C VAL A 173 -9.72 15.91 8.69
N LEU A 174 -10.87 15.41 8.24
CA LEU A 174 -12.03 15.20 9.11
C LEU A 174 -11.72 14.18 10.21
N LEU A 175 -11.09 13.05 9.86
CA LEU A 175 -10.70 12.02 10.84
C LEU A 175 -9.66 12.53 11.84
N ILE A 176 -8.62 13.23 11.36
CA ILE A 176 -7.64 13.88 12.24
C ILE A 176 -8.31 14.89 13.16
N GLY A 177 -9.27 15.69 12.65
CA GLY A 177 -10.02 16.66 13.44
C GLY A 177 -10.82 16.01 14.56
N VAL A 178 -11.48 14.88 14.28
CA VAL A 178 -12.22 14.10 15.28
C VAL A 178 -11.29 13.52 16.35
N LEU A 179 -10.13 12.99 15.93
CA LEU A 179 -9.15 12.37 16.83
C LEU A 179 -8.13 13.37 17.42
N TRP A 180 -8.26 14.66 17.14
CA TRP A 180 -7.19 15.64 17.39
C TRP A 180 -6.74 15.70 18.85
N LYS A 181 -7.70 15.69 19.78
CA LYS A 181 -7.39 15.72 21.22
C LYS A 181 -6.53 14.52 21.64
N ASP A 182 -6.83 13.34 21.11
CA ASP A 182 -6.09 12.11 21.40
C ASP A 182 -4.73 12.08 20.70
N ILE A 183 -4.67 12.52 19.44
CA ILE A 183 -3.41 12.66 18.69
C ILE A 183 -2.44 13.61 19.41
N VAL A 184 -2.93 14.75 19.91
CA VAL A 184 -2.11 15.70 20.70
C VAL A 184 -1.68 15.07 22.01
N ARG A 185 -2.57 14.34 22.71
CA ARG A 185 -2.28 13.67 23.99
C ARG A 185 -1.11 12.69 23.86
N VAL A 186 -1.01 11.97 22.74
CA VAL A 186 0.09 11.01 22.49
C VAL A 186 1.28 11.61 21.74
N GLY A 187 1.30 12.93 21.53
CA GLY A 187 2.43 13.63 20.90
C GLY A 187 2.50 13.49 19.37
N HIS A 188 1.49 12.90 18.72
CA HIS A 188 1.47 12.62 17.28
C HIS A 188 1.03 13.81 16.40
N HIS A 189 0.74 14.98 17.00
CA HIS A 189 0.21 16.17 16.32
C HIS A 189 1.05 16.71 15.15
N VAL A 190 2.34 16.39 15.06
CA VAL A 190 3.19 16.70 13.90
C VAL A 190 3.36 15.48 12.99
N ILE A 191 3.79 14.36 13.56
CA ILE A 191 4.15 13.16 12.81
C ILE A 191 2.92 12.58 12.11
N GLY A 192 1.79 12.45 12.81
CA GLY A 192 0.54 11.90 12.28
C GLY A 192 0.05 12.61 11.01
N PRO A 193 -0.12 13.95 11.01
CA PRO A 193 -0.51 14.69 9.81
C PRO A 193 0.50 14.59 8.65
N VAL A 194 1.81 14.63 8.95
CA VAL A 194 2.86 14.52 7.91
C VAL A 194 2.79 13.15 7.25
N TYR A 195 2.72 12.07 8.03
CA TYR A 195 2.56 10.70 7.53
C TYR A 195 1.29 10.59 6.68
N THR A 196 0.16 11.03 7.24
CA THR A 196 -1.14 11.01 6.57
C THR A 196 -1.09 11.68 5.19
N ALA A 197 -0.35 12.78 5.04
CA ALA A 197 -0.19 13.45 3.75
C ALA A 197 0.50 12.57 2.69
N PHE A 198 1.52 11.78 3.06
CA PHE A 198 2.18 10.84 2.14
C PHE A 198 1.25 9.71 1.69
N PHE A 199 0.46 9.17 2.61
CA PHE A 199 -0.52 8.12 2.29
C PHE A 199 -1.66 8.65 1.44
N CYS A 200 -2.16 9.85 1.73
CA CYS A 200 -3.16 10.53 0.89
C CYS A 200 -2.63 10.75 -0.53
N THR A 201 -1.39 11.23 -0.66
CA THR A 201 -0.74 11.43 -1.96
C THR A 201 -0.64 10.13 -2.75
N SER A 202 -0.17 9.06 -2.09
CA SER A 202 0.02 7.75 -2.73
C SER A 202 -1.32 7.15 -3.17
N THR A 203 -2.35 7.27 -2.32
CA THR A 203 -3.72 6.82 -2.60
C THR A 203 -4.32 7.58 -3.76
N TRP A 204 -4.19 8.90 -3.75
CA TRP A 204 -4.63 9.76 -4.85
C TRP A 204 -4.00 9.31 -6.17
N PHE A 205 -2.66 9.24 -6.23
CA PHE A 205 -1.98 8.87 -7.48
C PHE A 205 -2.31 7.45 -7.93
N ALA A 206 -2.54 6.50 -7.02
CA ALA A 206 -2.97 5.16 -7.37
C ALA A 206 -4.36 5.15 -8.03
N TRP A 207 -5.32 5.91 -7.50
CA TRP A 207 -6.65 6.04 -8.10
C TRP A 207 -6.62 6.78 -9.45
N GLU A 208 -5.68 7.70 -9.65
CA GLU A 208 -5.47 8.30 -10.98
C GLU A 208 -5.02 7.26 -12.03
N THR A 209 -4.40 6.15 -11.61
CA THR A 209 -4.09 5.06 -12.55
C THR A 209 -5.35 4.38 -13.10
N VAL A 210 -6.41 4.29 -12.31
CA VAL A 210 -7.71 3.75 -12.73
C VAL A 210 -8.43 4.78 -13.59
N ARG A 211 -8.54 6.01 -13.09
CA ARG A 211 -9.28 7.09 -13.75
C ARG A 211 -8.75 7.41 -15.14
N TYR A 212 -7.44 7.56 -15.28
CA TYR A 212 -6.81 7.89 -16.56
C TYR A 212 -6.29 6.66 -17.31
N ARG A 213 -6.55 5.45 -16.81
CA ARG A 213 -6.10 4.17 -17.39
C ARG A 213 -4.59 4.19 -17.67
N LEU A 214 -3.82 4.52 -16.64
CA LEU A 214 -2.36 4.62 -16.70
C LEU A 214 -1.67 3.25 -16.69
N TYR A 215 -2.36 2.24 -16.17
CA TYR A 215 -1.98 0.82 -16.21
C TYR A 215 -3.05 0.01 -16.95
N PRO A 216 -2.73 -1.24 -17.36
CA PRO A 216 -3.75 -2.22 -17.67
C PRO A 216 -4.78 -2.30 -16.54
N LYS A 217 -6.05 -2.46 -16.90
CA LYS A 217 -7.19 -2.40 -15.97
C LYS A 217 -6.98 -3.23 -14.68
N PRO A 218 -6.61 -4.52 -14.71
CA PRO A 218 -6.44 -5.29 -13.47
C PRO A 218 -5.35 -4.70 -12.56
N ASN A 219 -4.24 -4.26 -13.13
CA ASN A 219 -3.12 -3.64 -12.41
C ASN A 219 -3.49 -2.31 -11.77
N ALA A 220 -4.24 -1.46 -12.49
CA ALA A 220 -4.73 -0.18 -11.97
C ALA A 220 -5.62 -0.40 -10.74
N TRP A 221 -6.56 -1.35 -10.82
CA TRP A 221 -7.45 -1.66 -9.69
C TRP A 221 -6.70 -2.27 -8.51
N MET A 222 -5.77 -3.19 -8.74
CA MET A 222 -4.94 -3.75 -7.66
C MET A 222 -4.10 -2.67 -6.96
N ALA A 223 -3.49 -1.76 -7.72
CA ALA A 223 -2.73 -0.64 -7.14
C ALA A 223 -3.62 0.32 -6.33
N ALA A 224 -4.79 0.71 -6.89
CA ALA A 224 -5.72 1.60 -6.22
C ALA A 224 -6.31 1.00 -4.94
N LEU A 225 -6.72 -0.28 -4.99
CA LEU A 225 -7.21 -1.00 -3.81
C LEU A 225 -6.11 -1.22 -2.78
N ALA A 226 -4.89 -1.54 -3.20
CA ALA A 226 -3.75 -1.64 -2.30
C ALA A 226 -3.54 -0.33 -1.52
N MET A 227 -3.45 0.82 -2.21
CA MET A 227 -3.26 2.10 -1.52
C MET A 227 -4.48 2.51 -0.68
N THR A 228 -5.70 2.12 -1.08
CA THR A 228 -6.89 2.32 -0.24
C THR A 228 -6.80 1.52 1.05
N PHE A 229 -6.40 0.25 0.99
CA PHE A 229 -6.20 -0.54 2.20
C PHE A 229 -5.05 -0.02 3.05
N TRP A 230 -4.00 0.53 2.44
CA TRP A 230 -2.96 1.23 3.18
C TRP A 230 -3.49 2.48 3.89
N TYR A 231 -4.27 3.32 3.21
CA TYR A 231 -4.93 4.47 3.83
C TYR A 231 -5.79 4.06 5.04
N LEU A 232 -6.50 2.94 4.95
CA LEU A 232 -7.25 2.38 6.09
C LEU A 232 -6.32 1.85 7.19
N THR A 233 -5.20 1.20 6.84
CA THR A 233 -4.17 0.79 7.80
C THR A 233 -3.71 1.97 8.65
N GLU A 234 -3.50 3.14 8.07
CA GLU A 234 -3.03 4.31 8.81
C GLU A 234 -4.08 4.86 9.79
N ILE A 235 -5.33 4.96 9.33
CA ILE A 235 -6.44 5.39 10.21
C ILE A 235 -6.57 4.44 11.40
N ILE A 236 -6.57 3.14 11.13
CA ILE A 236 -6.77 2.11 12.16
C ILE A 236 -5.52 1.98 13.04
N GLY A 237 -4.34 2.09 12.46
CA GLY A 237 -3.06 2.13 13.17
C GLY A 237 -3.01 3.31 14.14
N GLU A 238 -3.49 4.48 13.73
CA GLU A 238 -3.55 5.64 14.62
C GLU A 238 -4.55 5.44 15.76
N ILE A 239 -5.70 4.78 15.50
CA ILE A 239 -6.64 4.38 16.57
C ILE A 239 -5.98 3.42 17.56
N TYR A 240 -5.08 2.53 17.10
CA TYR A 240 -4.28 1.72 18.01
C TYR A 240 -3.32 2.59 18.83
N ASN A 241 -2.55 3.47 18.17
CA ASN A 241 -1.51 4.29 18.79
C ASN A 241 -2.06 5.25 19.86
N ILE A 242 -3.27 5.79 19.69
CA ILE A 242 -3.88 6.67 20.70
C ILE A 242 -4.19 5.94 22.02
N GLY A 243 -4.29 4.60 22.04
CA GLY A 243 -4.40 3.82 23.28
C GLY A 243 -5.70 4.04 24.08
N ILE A 244 -6.84 4.16 23.41
CA ILE A 244 -8.16 4.39 24.02
C ILE A 244 -8.87 3.10 24.51
N GLY A 245 -8.10 2.09 24.92
CA GLY A 245 -8.62 0.83 25.48
C GLY A 245 -9.10 -0.17 24.42
N THR A 246 -10.31 -0.72 24.58
CA THR A 246 -10.88 -1.77 23.71
C THR A 246 -10.83 -1.43 22.21
N PRO A 247 -11.20 -0.22 21.76
CA PRO A 247 -11.09 0.14 20.35
C PRO A 247 -9.66 0.02 19.80
N SER A 248 -8.65 0.45 20.57
CA SER A 248 -7.24 0.32 20.17
C SER A 248 -6.81 -1.14 20.07
N GLN A 249 -7.26 -2.00 20.99
CA GLN A 249 -6.97 -3.44 20.93
C GLN A 249 -7.60 -4.11 19.69
N ILE A 250 -8.84 -3.75 19.35
CA ILE A 250 -9.48 -4.25 18.11
C ILE A 250 -8.73 -3.71 16.89
N ALA A 251 -8.39 -2.41 16.89
CA ALA A 251 -7.67 -1.76 15.81
C ALA A 251 -6.32 -2.43 15.53
N PHE A 252 -5.54 -2.78 16.57
CA PHE A 252 -4.28 -3.52 16.44
C PHE A 252 -4.40 -4.83 15.66
N ARG A 253 -5.55 -5.49 15.71
CA ARG A 253 -5.77 -6.79 15.06
C ARG A 253 -6.30 -6.62 13.66
N VAL A 254 -7.20 -5.65 13.49
CA VAL A 254 -7.82 -5.34 12.19
C VAL A 254 -6.83 -4.65 11.25
N VAL A 255 -5.91 -3.82 11.76
CA VAL A 255 -4.93 -3.08 10.95
C VAL A 255 -4.13 -4.00 10.04
N TRP A 256 -3.77 -5.19 10.51
CA TRP A 256 -3.00 -6.18 9.76
C TRP A 256 -3.80 -6.90 8.68
N VAL A 257 -5.13 -6.96 8.79
CA VAL A 257 -6.00 -7.47 7.73
C VAL A 257 -5.94 -6.54 6.52
N PHE A 258 -6.08 -5.24 6.76
CA PHE A 258 -5.94 -4.24 5.71
C PHE A 258 -4.50 -4.16 5.21
N TYR A 259 -3.52 -4.22 6.11
CA TYR A 259 -2.12 -4.15 5.72
C TYR A 259 -1.70 -5.32 4.84
N GLY A 260 -1.93 -6.56 5.31
CA GLY A 260 -1.60 -7.76 4.54
C GLY A 260 -2.28 -7.79 3.17
N THR A 261 -3.54 -7.33 3.09
CA THR A 261 -4.25 -7.20 1.81
C THR A 261 -3.57 -6.19 0.90
N ASN A 262 -3.13 -5.05 1.44
CA ASN A 262 -2.42 -4.04 0.67
C ASN A 262 -1.13 -4.61 0.05
N VAL A 263 -0.32 -5.32 0.84
CA VAL A 263 1.01 -5.77 0.42
C VAL A 263 0.87 -6.80 -0.68
N VAL A 264 -0.10 -7.71 -0.56
CA VAL A 264 -0.41 -8.71 -1.58
C VAL A 264 -0.86 -8.06 -2.89
N LEU A 265 -1.86 -7.17 -2.82
CA LEU A 265 -2.38 -6.52 -4.02
C LEU A 265 -1.32 -5.67 -4.71
N LEU A 266 -0.45 -5.01 -3.94
CA LEU A 266 0.64 -4.22 -4.47
C LEU A 266 1.66 -5.08 -5.21
N ALA A 267 2.06 -6.22 -4.65
CA ALA A 267 2.94 -7.18 -5.34
C ALA A 267 2.32 -7.68 -6.65
N LEU A 268 1.05 -8.09 -6.61
CA LEU A 268 0.32 -8.59 -7.77
C LEU A 268 0.12 -7.51 -8.85
N SER A 269 0.04 -6.22 -8.46
CA SER A 269 -0.11 -5.10 -9.39
C SER A 269 1.09 -4.88 -10.32
N GLY A 270 2.23 -5.56 -10.09
CA GLY A 270 3.42 -5.46 -10.94
C GLY A 270 3.44 -6.43 -12.14
N PHE A 271 2.62 -7.49 -12.13
CA PHE A 271 2.59 -8.50 -13.19
C PHE A 271 1.71 -8.08 -14.36
N ARG A 272 2.14 -8.30 -15.59
CA ARG A 272 1.26 -8.15 -16.77
C ARG A 272 0.32 -9.35 -16.86
N TRP A 273 -0.94 -9.17 -16.46
CA TRP A 273 -1.93 -10.25 -16.37
C TRP A 273 -2.62 -10.61 -17.69
N ASN A 274 -2.74 -9.65 -18.61
CA ASN A 274 -3.48 -9.81 -19.86
C ASN A 274 -2.79 -9.11 -21.04
N GLU A 275 -3.13 -9.57 -22.25
CA GLU A 275 -2.64 -8.97 -23.50
C GLU A 275 -3.40 -7.71 -23.88
N LYS A 276 -4.71 -7.67 -23.59
CA LYS A 276 -5.64 -6.64 -24.05
C LYS A 276 -5.73 -5.48 -23.04
N GLU A 277 -5.40 -4.28 -23.52
CA GLU A 277 -5.69 -2.98 -22.88
C GLU A 277 -7.12 -2.50 -23.20
#